data_AF-A0A434AUG3-F1
#
_entry.id   AF-A0A434AUG3-F1
#
_cell.length_a   1.000
_cell.length_b   1.000
_cell.length_c   1.000
_cell.angle_alpha   90.00
_cell.angle_beta   90.00
_cell.angle_gamma   90.00
#
_symmetry.space_group_name_H-M   'P 1'
#
loop_
_entity.id
_entity.type
_entity.pdbx_description
1 polymer ?
#
loop_
_entity_poly.entity_id
_entity_poly.type
_entity_poly.pdbx_seq_one_letter_code
_entity_poly.pdbx_strand_id
1 'polypeptide(L)'
;MSSMTDIVFLLLIFFMVTSTLISPNALKLLLPKSSNQTAAKPITSVSIDKNYNFYIETTPVPFSQLENKLQRKLAREKDATISLHVDKSVPMEQVVKVMNIAKDNKYKLILATRAK
;
A
#
# COMPACT_ATOMS: atom_id res chain seq x y z
N MET A 1 -26.03 45.91 10.91
CA MET A 1 -24.69 45.32 11.16
C MET A 1 -24.74 43.95 11.85
N SER A 2 -25.80 43.60 12.60
CA SER A 2 -25.95 42.27 13.25
C SER A 2 -25.76 41.09 12.29
N SER A 3 -26.38 41.12 11.10
CA SER A 3 -26.42 39.97 10.19
C SER A 3 -25.08 39.63 9.51
N MET A 4 -24.14 40.58 9.40
CA MET A 4 -22.82 40.26 8.83
C MET A 4 -21.94 39.49 9.82
N THR A 5 -22.02 39.83 11.11
CA THR A 5 -21.25 39.15 12.16
C THR A 5 -21.71 37.71 12.34
N ASP A 6 -23.01 37.46 12.22
CA ASP A 6 -23.59 36.11 12.33
C ASP A 6 -23.12 35.18 11.20
N ILE A 7 -23.05 35.67 9.95
CA ILE A 7 -22.57 34.89 8.81
C ILE A 7 -21.09 34.53 8.95
N VAL A 8 -20.26 35.47 9.42
CA VAL A 8 -18.83 35.21 9.66
C VAL A 8 -18.64 34.18 10.78
N PHE A 9 -19.43 34.27 11.85
CA PHE A 9 -19.36 33.32 12.96
C PHE A 9 -19.79 31.90 12.54
N LEU A 10 -20.87 31.79 11.75
CA LEU A 10 -21.34 30.50 11.22
C LEU A 10 -20.31 29.86 10.30
N LEU A 11 -19.62 30.65 9.46
CA LEU A 11 -18.54 30.17 8.60
C LEU A 11 -17.36 29.63 9.41
N LEU A 12 -16.99 30.29 10.51
CA LEU A 12 -15.91 29.82 11.39
C LEU A 12 -16.25 28.48 12.05
N ILE A 13 -17.48 28.31 12.52
CA ILE A 13 -17.94 27.02 13.08
C ILE A 13 -17.96 25.95 12.00
N PHE A 14 -18.45 26.27 10.79
CA PHE A 14 -18.47 25.33 9.67
C PHE A 14 -17.05 24.86 9.35
N PHE A 15 -16.09 25.78 9.15
CA PHE A 15 -14.69 25.43 8.89
C PHE A 15 -14.06 24.61 10.02
N MET A 16 -14.32 24.97 11.28
CA MET A 16 -13.82 24.25 12.45
C MET A 16 -14.31 22.80 12.49
N VAL A 17 -15.59 22.55 12.22
CA VAL A 17 -16.19 21.20 12.23
C VAL A 17 -15.78 20.40 10.99
N THR A 18 -15.67 21.01 9.81
CA THR A 18 -15.25 20.30 8.59
C THR A 18 -13.76 20.00 8.56
N SER A 19 -12.92 20.80 9.23
CA SER A 19 -11.47 20.59 9.30
C SER A 19 -11.10 19.29 10.04
N THR A 20 -11.86 18.91 11.07
CA THR A 20 -11.61 17.66 11.82
C THR A 20 -12.05 16.40 11.08
N LEU A 21 -12.90 16.53 10.04
CA LEU A 21 -13.34 15.41 9.21
C LEU A 21 -12.35 15.06 8.10
N ILE A 22 -11.35 15.91 7.85
CA ILE A 22 -10.25 15.59 6.96
C ILE A 22 -9.24 14.83 7.81
N SER A 23 -9.50 13.55 8.04
CA SER A 23 -8.42 12.61 8.36
C SER A 23 -7.67 12.37 7.06
N PRO A 24 -6.46 12.92 6.87
CA PRO A 24 -5.62 12.35 5.85
C PRO A 24 -5.21 11.02 6.46
N ASN A 25 -5.81 9.93 5.98
CA ASN A 25 -5.13 8.63 5.95
C ASN A 25 -3.92 8.77 5.02
N ALA A 26 -3.02 9.70 5.33
CA ALA A 26 -1.70 9.84 4.76
C ALA A 26 -0.91 8.69 5.36
N LEU A 27 -1.10 7.51 4.77
CA LEU A 27 -0.14 6.45 4.85
C LEU A 27 1.18 7.11 4.43
N LYS A 28 2.03 7.40 5.42
CA LYS A 28 3.34 8.03 5.23
C LYS A 28 4.21 7.00 4.51
N LEU A 29 4.02 6.90 3.19
CA LEU A 29 4.77 6.06 2.29
C LEU A 29 6.16 6.69 2.21
N LEU A 30 7.01 6.34 3.18
CA LEU A 30 8.45 6.38 2.97
C LEU A 30 8.75 5.30 1.92
N LEU A 31 8.46 5.61 0.66
CA LEU A 31 8.99 4.88 -0.47
C LEU A 31 10.50 5.15 -0.45
N PRO A 32 11.35 4.16 -0.11
CA PRO A 32 12.78 4.34 -0.27
C PRO A 32 13.01 4.66 -1.75
N LYS A 33 13.54 5.87 -2.02
CA LYS A 33 13.86 6.31 -3.38
C LYS A 33 14.76 5.23 -3.99
N SER A 34 14.27 4.63 -5.06
CA SER A 34 14.96 3.64 -5.86
C SER A 34 16.30 4.19 -6.33
N SER A 35 17.35 3.91 -5.57
CA SER A 35 18.74 4.04 -6.00
C SER A 35 19.52 2.98 -5.23
N ASN A 36 19.96 1.98 -5.98
CA ASN A 36 20.82 0.87 -5.55
C ASN A 36 20.18 -0.14 -4.59
N GLN A 37 19.46 -1.11 -5.18
CA GLN A 37 19.31 -2.45 -4.61
C GLN A 37 20.70 -3.09 -4.49
N THR A 38 21.35 -2.90 -3.36
CA THR A 38 22.32 -3.87 -2.87
C THR A 38 21.56 -5.19 -2.69
N ALA A 39 22.06 -6.24 -3.32
CA ALA A 39 21.39 -7.51 -3.56
C ALA A 39 20.93 -8.25 -2.29
N ALA A 40 19.79 -7.86 -1.71
CA ALA A 40 18.95 -8.78 -0.96
C ALA A 40 18.17 -9.58 -1.98
N LYS A 41 18.56 -10.84 -2.24
CA LYS A 41 17.81 -11.74 -3.12
C LYS A 41 16.37 -11.81 -2.57
N PRO A 42 15.35 -11.32 -3.29
CA PRO A 42 13.98 -11.47 -2.84
C PRO A 42 13.67 -12.96 -2.73
N ILE A 43 13.20 -13.39 -1.57
CA ILE A 43 12.88 -14.81 -1.32
C ILE A 43 11.67 -15.21 -2.16
N THR A 44 10.75 -14.28 -2.41
CA THR A 44 9.64 -14.49 -3.32
C THR A 44 9.22 -13.19 -3.99
N SER A 45 8.64 -13.31 -5.18
CA SER A 45 8.02 -12.19 -5.89
C SER A 45 6.50 -12.34 -5.88
N VAL A 46 5.80 -11.24 -5.66
CA VAL A 46 4.35 -11.14 -5.82
C VAL A 46 4.09 -10.23 -6.98
N SER A 47 3.26 -10.65 -7.93
CA SER A 47 2.89 -9.85 -9.09
C SER A 47 1.39 -9.61 -9.12
N ILE A 48 0.99 -8.40 -9.51
CA ILE A 48 -0.42 -8.03 -9.73
C ILE A 48 -0.59 -7.68 -11.20
N ASP A 49 -1.46 -8.43 -11.88
CA ASP A 49 -1.83 -8.19 -13.28
C ASP A 49 -2.95 -7.15 -13.39
N LYS A 50 -3.12 -6.56 -14.58
CA LYS A 50 -4.16 -5.57 -14.90
C LYS A 50 -5.59 -6.05 -14.62
N ASN A 51 -5.79 -7.37 -14.61
CA ASN A 51 -7.05 -8.02 -14.30
C ASN A 51 -7.25 -8.28 -12.80
N TYR A 52 -6.44 -7.68 -11.92
CA TYR A 52 -6.46 -7.89 -10.47
C TYR A 52 -6.14 -9.32 -10.02
N ASN A 53 -5.48 -10.08 -10.89
CA ASN A 53 -5.02 -11.41 -10.56
C ASN A 53 -3.68 -11.33 -9.82
N PHE A 54 -3.58 -12.04 -8.71
CA PHE A 54 -2.37 -12.11 -7.90
C PHE A 54 -1.58 -13.35 -8.26
N TYR A 55 -0.27 -13.19 -8.34
CA TYR A 55 0.66 -14.27 -8.65
C TYR A 55 1.77 -14.26 -7.60
N ILE A 56 2.16 -15.44 -7.14
CA ILE A 56 3.41 -15.63 -6.41
C ILE A 56 4.37 -16.29 -7.41
N GLU A 57 5.42 -15.57 -7.80
CA GLU A 57 6.36 -15.93 -8.86
C GLU A 57 5.65 -16.18 -10.19
N THR A 58 5.29 -17.42 -10.47
CA THR A 58 4.60 -17.87 -11.69
C THR A 58 3.25 -18.51 -11.41
N THR A 59 2.90 -18.71 -10.13
CA THR A 59 1.68 -19.42 -9.74
C THR A 59 0.55 -18.44 -9.47
N PRO A 60 -0.62 -18.55 -10.14
CA PRO A 60 -1.79 -17.77 -9.80
C PRO A 60 -2.30 -18.15 -8.42
N VAL A 61 -2.59 -17.16 -7.59
CA VAL A 61 -3.08 -17.35 -6.22
C VAL A 61 -4.26 -16.41 -5.97
N PRO A 62 -5.41 -16.91 -5.47
CA PRO A 62 -6.49 -16.04 -5.04
C PRO A 62 -6.04 -15.12 -3.89
N PHE A 63 -6.52 -13.88 -3.86
CA PHE A 63 -6.18 -12.92 -2.81
C PHE A 63 -6.38 -13.47 -1.39
N SER A 64 -7.47 -14.20 -1.16
CA SER A 64 -7.78 -14.84 0.14
C SER A 64 -6.75 -15.87 0.59
N GLN A 65 -5.99 -16.45 -0.33
CA GLN A 65 -4.94 -17.44 -0.04
C GLN A 65 -3.54 -16.83 -0.11
N LEU A 66 -3.40 -15.59 -0.57
CA LEU A 66 -2.11 -14.93 -0.77
C LEU A 66 -1.34 -14.82 0.55
N GLU A 67 -1.98 -14.31 1.60
CA GLU A 67 -1.38 -14.19 2.93
C GLU A 67 -0.95 -15.55 3.49
N ASN A 68 -1.85 -16.53 3.50
CA ASN A 68 -1.57 -17.87 4.00
C ASN A 68 -0.38 -18.52 3.26
N LYS A 69 -0.30 -18.36 1.93
CA LYS A 69 0.82 -18.89 1.14
C LYS A 69 2.13 -18.15 1.43
N LEU A 70 2.08 -16.83 1.56
CA LEU A 70 3.25 -16.02 1.92
C LEU A 70 3.76 -16.40 3.31
N GLN A 71 2.89 -16.50 4.30
CA GLN A 71 3.23 -16.96 5.65
C GLN A 71 3.88 -18.33 5.64
N ARG A 72 3.30 -19.33 4.94
CA ARG A 72 3.90 -20.67 4.86
C ARG A 72 5.28 -20.67 4.20
N LYS A 73 5.46 -19.86 3.15
CA LYS A 73 6.72 -19.78 2.39
C LYS A 73 7.80 -19.02 3.16
N LEU A 74 7.40 -18.01 3.93
CA LEU A 74 8.29 -17.11 4.66
C LEU A 74 8.43 -17.47 6.15
N ALA A 75 7.69 -18.46 6.65
CA ALA A 75 7.72 -18.90 8.06
C ALA A 75 9.11 -19.32 8.56
N ARG A 76 10.01 -19.73 7.64
CA ARG A 76 11.37 -20.16 7.95
C ARG A 76 12.41 -19.04 7.86
N GLU A 77 12.02 -17.86 7.38
CA GLU A 77 12.93 -16.76 7.06
C GLU A 77 12.73 -15.60 8.04
N LYS A 78 13.76 -15.30 8.84
CA LYS A 78 13.73 -14.20 9.82
C LYS A 78 13.74 -12.81 9.17
N ASP A 79 14.21 -12.70 7.92
CA ASP A 79 14.34 -11.44 7.17
C ASP A 79 13.70 -11.56 5.78
N ALA A 80 12.47 -12.05 5.75
CA ALA A 80 11.66 -12.24 4.56
C ALA A 80 11.54 -10.93 3.73
N THR A 81 12.16 -10.94 2.54
CA THR A 81 12.07 -9.84 1.57
C THR A 81 11.22 -10.27 0.38
N ILE A 82 10.14 -9.52 0.13
CA ILE A 82 9.18 -9.75 -0.95
C ILE A 82 9.35 -8.65 -2.01
N SER A 83 9.48 -9.05 -3.27
CA SER A 83 9.45 -8.12 -4.39
C SER A 83 8.04 -8.03 -4.96
N LEU A 84 7.39 -6.87 -4.81
CA LEU A 84 6.06 -6.59 -5.32
C LEU A 84 6.15 -5.94 -6.70
N HIS A 85 5.76 -6.70 -7.71
CA HIS A 85 5.65 -6.26 -9.09
C HIS A 85 4.23 -5.82 -9.37
N VAL A 86 4.06 -4.57 -9.79
CA VAL A 86 2.74 -4.03 -10.11
C VAL A 86 2.77 -3.39 -11.49
N ASP A 87 1.75 -3.67 -12.28
CA ASP A 87 1.47 -2.93 -13.50
C ASP A 87 0.96 -1.52 -13.17
N LYS A 88 1.36 -0.50 -13.95
CA LYS A 88 0.92 0.89 -13.74
C LYS A 88 -0.59 1.08 -13.86
N SER A 89 -1.27 0.20 -14.59
CA SER A 89 -2.72 0.24 -14.75
C SER A 89 -3.49 -0.19 -13.50
N VAL A 90 -2.82 -0.83 -12.52
CA VAL A 90 -3.46 -1.31 -11.29
C VAL A 90 -3.70 -0.14 -10.34
N PRO A 91 -4.96 0.09 -9.90
CA PRO A 91 -5.30 1.02 -8.83
C PRO A 91 -4.45 0.83 -7.58
N MET A 92 -4.01 1.94 -7.00
CA MET A 92 -3.20 1.95 -5.78
C MET A 92 -3.87 1.20 -4.62
N GLU A 93 -5.21 1.18 -4.55
CA GLU A 93 -5.96 0.44 -3.54
C GLU A 93 -5.57 -1.05 -3.46
N GLN A 94 -5.35 -1.69 -4.62
CA GLN A 94 -5.00 -3.12 -4.68
C GLN A 94 -3.56 -3.36 -4.26
N VAL A 95 -2.68 -2.41 -4.55
CA VAL A 95 -1.29 -2.41 -4.09
C VAL A 95 -1.27 -2.29 -2.57
N VAL A 96 -2.03 -1.35 -2.01
CA VAL A 96 -2.12 -1.12 -0.55
C VAL A 96 -2.61 -2.37 0.19
N LYS A 97 -3.55 -3.14 -0.37
CA LYS A 97 -3.98 -4.41 0.24
C LYS A 97 -2.82 -5.39 0.43
N VAL A 98 -1.96 -5.55 -0.58
CA VAL A 98 -0.78 -6.43 -0.49
C VAL A 98 0.29 -5.83 0.43
N MET A 99 0.45 -4.51 0.42
CA MET A 99 1.36 -3.81 1.34
C MET A 99 0.95 -3.99 2.80
N ASN A 100 -0.36 -3.96 3.11
CA ASN A 100 -0.86 -4.18 4.46
C ASN A 100 -0.53 -5.60 4.94
N ILE A 101 -0.77 -6.62 4.10
CA ILE A 101 -0.39 -8.01 4.41
C ILE A 101 1.11 -8.11 4.72
N ALA A 102 1.97 -7.47 3.91
CA ALA A 102 3.41 -7.46 4.16
C ALA A 102 3.79 -6.74 5.46
N LYS A 103 3.14 -5.60 5.75
CA LYS A 103 3.37 -4.81 6.95
C LYS A 103 2.95 -5.57 8.22
N ASP A 104 1.76 -6.18 8.21
CA ASP A 104 1.20 -6.91 9.35
C ASP A 104 2.08 -8.12 9.71
N ASN A 105 2.65 -8.75 8.69
CA ASN A 105 3.57 -9.88 8.84
C ASN A 105 5.06 -9.45 8.96
N LYS A 106 5.36 -8.14 9.05
CA LYS A 106 6.70 -7.55 9.18
C LYS A 106 7.70 -7.94 8.08
N TYR A 107 7.21 -8.18 6.87
CA TYR A 107 8.04 -8.47 5.71
C TYR A 107 8.67 -7.20 5.13
N LYS A 108 9.91 -7.30 4.65
CA LYS A 108 10.56 -6.25 3.87
C LYS A 108 9.96 -6.26 2.48
N LEU A 109 9.42 -5.14 2.02
CA LEU A 109 8.80 -5.02 0.70
C LEU A 109 9.66 -4.17 -0.21
N ILE A 110 9.92 -4.66 -1.42
CA ILE A 110 10.54 -3.90 -2.50
C ILE A 110 9.51 -3.73 -3.60
N LEU A 111 9.08 -2.50 -3.84
CA LEU A 111 8.17 -2.18 -4.93
C LEU A 111 8.95 -2.05 -6.24
N ALA A 112 8.61 -2.86 -7.24
CA ALA A 112 9.10 -2.75 -8.60
C ALA A 112 7.92 -2.48 -9.53
N THR A 113 7.84 -1.29 -10.13
CA THR A 113 6.85 -1.01 -11.16
C THR A 113 7.45 -1.32 -12.52
N ARG A 114 6.74 -2.07 -13.36
CA ARG A 114 7.15 -2.22 -14.75
C ARG A 114 6.83 -0.92 -15.49
N ALA A 115 7.87 -0.19 -15.89
CA ALA A 115 7.73 0.88 -16.86
C ALA A 115 7.57 0.25 -18.25
N LYS A 116 6.32 0.09 -18.66
CA LYS A 116 5.99 0.18 -20.08
C LYS A 116 5.16 1.45 -20.30
#